data_AF-A0A7W1QZ04-F1
#
_entry.id   AF-A0A7W1QZ04-F1
#
_cell.length_a   1.000
_cell.length_b   1.000
_cell.length_c   1.000
_cell.angle_alpha   90.00
_cell.angle_beta   90.00
_cell.angle_gamma   90.00
#
_symmetry.space_group_name_H-M   'P 1'
#
loop_
_entity.id
_entity.type
_entity.pdbx_description
1 polymer ?
#
loop_
_entity_poly.entity_id
_entity_poly.type
_entity_poly.pdbx_seq_one_letter_code
_entity_poly.pdbx_strand_id
1 'polypeptide(L)'
;HELLGLTAKRVPCDGAAGIVLEGDKLLKETADVPTLADLAIVGGCSKVEHYEIASYRGLIAAAETMGQADVVKLLTENLQQEEKTAQTLEQSMPMLLKQAAQSSTASA
;
A
#
# COMPACT_ATOMS: atom_id res chain seq x y z
N HIS A 1 -9.07 -15.88 -13.43
CA HIS A 1 -10.31 -15.85 -14.24
C HIS A 1 -10.78 -17.24 -14.63
N GLU A 2 -9.95 -18.03 -15.31
CA GLU A 2 -10.29 -19.44 -15.62
C GLU A 2 -10.50 -20.31 -14.38
N LEU A 3 -9.66 -20.16 -13.34
CA LEU A 3 -9.73 -21.00 -12.13
C LEU A 3 -11.07 -20.92 -11.38
N LEU A 4 -11.76 -19.78 -11.43
CA LEU A 4 -13.05 -19.59 -10.77
C LEU A 4 -14.24 -19.67 -11.74
N GLY A 5 -14.01 -19.81 -13.05
CA GLY A 5 -15.07 -19.73 -14.06
C GLY A 5 -15.78 -18.36 -14.09
N LEU A 6 -15.15 -17.31 -13.55
CA LEU A 6 -15.73 -15.98 -13.38
C LEU A 6 -14.91 -14.91 -14.12
N THR A 7 -15.61 -14.00 -14.78
CA THR A 7 -15.03 -12.80 -15.39
C THR A 7 -14.83 -11.73 -14.32
N ALA A 8 -13.65 -11.06 -14.32
CA ALA A 8 -13.41 -9.91 -13.46
C ALA A 8 -14.46 -8.84 -13.75
N LYS A 9 -15.01 -8.25 -12.70
CA LYS A 9 -15.80 -7.03 -12.79
C LYS A 9 -15.01 -5.91 -12.16
N ARG A 10 -15.00 -4.74 -12.81
CA ARG A 10 -14.53 -3.53 -12.16
C ARG A 10 -15.55 -3.17 -11.07
N VAL A 11 -15.10 -3.23 -9.82
CA VAL A 11 -15.89 -2.84 -8.65
C VAL A 11 -15.14 -1.71 -7.95
N PRO A 12 -15.75 -0.51 -7.80
CA PRO A 12 -15.17 0.55 -6.99
C PRO A 12 -14.99 0.09 -5.55
N CYS A 13 -13.85 0.42 -4.94
CA CYS A 13 -13.57 0.13 -3.54
C CYS A 13 -13.44 1.45 -2.79
N ASP A 14 -14.45 1.77 -1.98
CA ASP A 14 -14.49 3.04 -1.23
C ASP A 14 -13.33 3.14 -0.22
N GLY A 15 -12.92 2.02 0.38
CA GLY A 15 -11.78 1.96 1.30
C GLY A 15 -10.46 2.33 0.60
N ALA A 16 -10.17 1.69 -0.54
CA ALA A 16 -8.99 2.00 -1.33
C ALA A 16 -9.02 3.44 -1.86
N ALA A 17 -10.17 3.90 -2.35
CA ALA A 17 -10.34 5.28 -2.80
C ALA A 17 -10.09 6.30 -1.68
N GLY A 18 -10.56 6.01 -0.45
CA GLY A 18 -10.32 6.85 0.72
C GLY A 18 -8.83 7.01 1.05
N ILE A 19 -8.06 5.91 1.01
CA ILE A 19 -6.62 5.92 1.28
C ILE A 19 -5.87 6.75 0.23
N VAL A 20 -6.21 6.57 -1.06
CA VAL A 20 -5.63 7.36 -2.15
C VAL A 20 -5.93 8.85 -1.96
N LEU A 21 -7.17 9.21 -1.62
CA LEU A 21 -7.56 10.60 -1.37
C LEU A 21 -6.81 11.22 -0.18
N GLU A 22 -6.55 10.44 0.86
CA GLU A 22 -5.75 10.89 2.01
C GLU A 22 -4.31 11.19 1.60
N GLY A 23 -3.67 10.30 0.83
CA GLY A 23 -2.33 10.50 0.30
C GLY A 23 -2.23 11.73 -0.61
N ASP A 24 -3.19 11.91 -1.51
CA ASP A 24 -3.27 13.06 -2.40
C ASP A 24 -3.43 14.38 -1.64
N LYS A 25 -4.22 14.41 -0.57
CA LYS A 25 -4.40 15.59 0.27
C LYS A 25 -3.09 15.94 0.98
N LEU A 26 -2.47 14.97 1.62
CA LEU A 26 -1.23 15.19 2.35
C LEU A 26 -0.12 15.69 1.41
N LEU A 27 0.00 15.07 0.22
CA LEU A 27 0.95 15.49 -0.80
C LEU A 27 0.75 16.96 -1.20
N LYS A 28 -0.49 17.40 -1.42
CA LYS A 28 -0.82 18.80 -1.74
C LYS A 28 -0.46 19.76 -0.61
N GLU A 29 -0.72 19.38 0.64
CA GLU A 29 -0.39 20.18 1.83
C GLU A 29 1.14 20.31 2.04
N THR A 30 1.91 19.33 1.58
CA THR A 30 3.38 19.31 1.71
C THR A 30 4.13 19.73 0.45
N ALA A 31 3.43 20.12 -0.63
CA ALA A 31 4.01 20.28 -1.96
C ALA A 31 5.15 21.30 -2.03
N ASP A 32 5.13 22.32 -1.17
CA ASP A 32 6.15 23.38 -1.13
C ASP A 32 7.45 22.96 -0.42
N VAL A 33 7.45 21.79 0.24
CA VAL A 33 8.61 21.27 0.98
C VAL A 33 8.94 19.87 0.46
N PRO A 34 9.91 19.72 -0.47
CA PRO A 34 10.18 18.45 -1.15
C PRO A 34 10.39 17.26 -0.22
N THR A 35 11.09 17.44 0.90
CA THR A 35 11.34 16.37 1.88
C THR A 35 10.09 15.95 2.65
N LEU A 36 9.12 16.84 2.84
CA LEU A 36 7.82 16.48 3.41
C LEU A 36 6.91 15.83 2.36
N ALA A 37 7.00 16.25 1.09
CA ALA A 37 6.29 15.60 -0.01
C ALA A 37 6.72 14.14 -0.20
N ASP A 38 8.02 13.83 -0.10
CA ASP A 38 8.51 12.45 -0.15
C ASP A 38 7.96 11.60 1.01
N LEU A 39 7.92 12.17 2.23
CA LEU A 39 7.30 11.52 3.39
C LEU A 39 5.80 11.28 3.19
N ALA A 40 5.09 12.24 2.59
CA ALA A 40 3.68 12.11 2.28
C ALA A 40 3.42 10.96 1.29
N ILE A 41 4.23 10.87 0.23
CA ILE A 41 4.14 9.80 -0.77
C ILE A 41 4.39 8.43 -0.11
N VAL A 42 5.52 8.27 0.59
CA VAL A 42 5.86 6.97 1.18
C VAL A 42 4.86 6.57 2.27
N GLY A 43 4.40 7.51 3.08
CA GLY A 43 3.35 7.25 4.08
C GLY A 43 2.02 6.85 3.44
N GLY A 44 1.62 7.50 2.35
CA GLY A 44 0.44 7.16 1.57
C GLY A 44 0.54 5.76 0.95
N CYS A 45 1.63 5.47 0.26
CA CYS A 45 1.87 4.14 -0.31
C CYS A 45 1.88 3.06 0.77
N SER A 46 2.53 3.29 1.91
CA SER A 46 2.56 2.32 3.01
C SER A 46 1.15 1.95 3.49
N LYS A 47 0.24 2.93 3.61
CA LYS A 47 -1.16 2.65 3.96
C LYS A 47 -1.89 1.81 2.90
N VAL A 48 -1.61 2.04 1.62
CA VAL A 48 -2.17 1.25 0.51
C VAL A 48 -1.73 -0.21 0.63
N GLU A 49 -0.43 -0.45 0.76
CA GLU A 49 0.11 -1.82 0.87
C GLU A 49 -0.48 -2.57 2.07
N HIS A 50 -0.60 -1.91 3.25
CA HIS A 50 -1.20 -2.53 4.44
C HIS A 50 -2.68 -2.87 4.25
N TYR A 51 -3.42 -2.06 3.49
CA TYR A 51 -4.81 -2.36 3.14
C TYR A 51 -4.92 -3.57 2.21
N GLU A 52 -4.00 -3.69 1.24
CA GLU A 52 -3.95 -4.84 0.33
C GLU A 52 -3.52 -6.11 1.06
N ILE A 53 -2.52 -6.05 1.95
CA ILE A 53 -2.11 -7.17 2.80
C ILE A 53 -3.30 -7.71 3.62
N ALA A 54 -4.06 -6.82 4.27
CA ALA A 54 -5.25 -7.22 5.02
C ALA A 54 -6.30 -7.87 4.11
N SER A 55 -6.50 -7.33 2.91
CA SER A 55 -7.43 -7.85 1.92
C SER A 55 -7.03 -9.23 1.43
N TYR A 56 -5.77 -9.44 1.04
CA TYR A 56 -5.24 -10.72 0.57
C TYR A 56 -5.30 -11.79 1.64
N ARG A 57 -4.96 -11.48 2.90
CA ARG A 57 -5.10 -12.43 4.02
C ARG A 57 -6.54 -12.91 4.18
N GLY A 58 -7.51 -12.00 4.07
CA GLY A 58 -8.93 -12.36 4.11
C GLY A 58 -9.35 -13.24 2.93
N LEU A 59 -8.90 -12.92 1.72
CA LEU A 59 -9.20 -13.69 0.51
C LEU A 59 -8.56 -15.09 0.54
N ILE A 60 -7.33 -15.22 1.06
CA ILE A 60 -6.64 -16.50 1.23
C ILE A 60 -7.43 -17.39 2.19
N ALA A 61 -7.82 -16.88 3.37
CA ALA A 61 -8.59 -17.64 4.34
C ALA A 61 -9.94 -18.12 3.77
N ALA A 62 -10.60 -17.29 2.95
CA ALA A 62 -11.81 -17.67 2.24
C ALA A 62 -11.56 -18.79 1.21
N ALA A 63 -10.51 -18.66 0.40
CA ALA A 63 -10.13 -19.64 -0.62
C ALA A 63 -9.72 -21.00 0.01
N GLU A 64 -8.99 -20.98 1.13
CA GLU A 64 -8.65 -22.17 1.91
C GLU A 64 -9.91 -22.88 2.41
N THR A 65 -10.85 -22.14 2.98
CA THR A 65 -12.14 -22.67 3.46
C THR A 65 -12.95 -23.33 2.33
N MET A 66 -12.80 -22.82 1.10
CA MET A 66 -13.47 -23.36 -0.09
C MET A 66 -12.67 -24.48 -0.80
N GLY A 67 -11.50 -24.87 -0.29
CA GLY A 67 -10.64 -25.89 -0.90
C GLY A 67 -10.01 -25.49 -2.24
N GLN A 68 -9.86 -24.18 -2.50
CA GLN A 68 -9.40 -23.64 -3.78
C GLN A 68 -7.87 -23.48 -3.81
N ALA A 69 -7.13 -24.59 -3.81
CA ALA A 69 -5.67 -24.58 -3.65
C ALA A 69 -4.90 -23.72 -4.68
N ASP A 70 -5.30 -23.75 -5.95
CA ASP A 70 -4.66 -22.95 -7.00
C ASP A 70 -4.91 -21.44 -6.80
N VAL A 71 -6.08 -21.06 -6.27
CA VAL A 71 -6.40 -19.68 -5.94
C VAL A 71 -5.59 -19.22 -4.73
N VAL A 72 -5.47 -20.05 -3.70
CA VAL A 72 -4.62 -19.78 -2.52
C VAL A 72 -3.18 -19.49 -2.95
N LYS A 73 -2.63 -20.31 -3.85
CA LYS A 73 -1.27 -20.10 -4.38
C LYS A 73 -1.11 -18.72 -5.02
N LEU A 74 -2.00 -18.34 -5.94
CA LEU A 74 -1.91 -17.04 -6.63
C LEU A 74 -2.10 -15.86 -5.67
N LEU A 75 -3.05 -15.94 -4.74
CA LEU A 75 -3.26 -14.88 -3.76
C LEU A 75 -2.08 -14.75 -2.80
N THR A 76 -1.40 -15.87 -2.48
CA THR A 76 -0.20 -15.87 -1.64
C THR A 76 0.99 -15.24 -2.35
N GLU A 77 1.16 -15.49 -3.65
CA GLU A 77 2.19 -14.84 -4.47
C GLU A 77 1.99 -13.31 -4.49
N ASN A 78 0.75 -12.83 -4.61
CA ASN A 78 0.47 -11.40 -4.52
C ASN A 78 0.72 -10.86 -3.11
N LEU A 79 0.24 -11.55 -2.06
CA LEU A 79 0.49 -11.15 -0.67
C LEU A 79 1.98 -10.95 -0.39
N GLN A 80 2.83 -11.86 -0.88
CA GLN A 80 4.28 -11.76 -0.70
C GLN A 80 4.89 -10.54 -1.40
N GLN A 81 4.33 -10.13 -2.54
CA GLN A 81 4.75 -8.92 -3.24
C GLN A 81 4.39 -7.68 -2.42
N GLU A 82 3.16 -7.58 -1.92
CA GLU A 82 2.72 -6.42 -1.13
C GLU A 82 3.48 -6.34 0.21
N GLU A 83 3.70 -7.47 0.88
CA GLU A 83 4.50 -7.52 2.13
C GLU A 83 5.94 -7.03 1.90
N LYS A 84 6.54 -7.38 0.76
CA LYS A 84 7.88 -6.90 0.39
C LYS A 84 7.90 -5.41 0.07
N THR A 85 6.88 -4.92 -0.64
CA THR A 85 6.75 -3.49 -0.95
C THR A 85 6.56 -2.67 0.33
N ALA A 86 5.63 -3.09 1.19
CA ALA A 86 5.40 -2.49 2.52
C ALA A 86 6.69 -2.43 3.34
N GLN A 87 7.43 -3.54 3.42
CA GLN A 87 8.70 -3.59 4.14
C GLN A 87 9.72 -2.60 3.56
N THR A 88 9.81 -2.49 2.23
CA THR A 88 10.73 -1.57 1.56
C THR A 88 10.38 -0.11 1.89
N LEU A 89 9.09 0.24 1.87
CA LEU A 89 8.59 1.57 2.23
C LEU A 89 8.90 1.89 3.69
N GLU A 90 8.62 0.97 4.62
CA GLU A 90 8.92 1.12 6.04
C GLU A 90 10.42 1.31 6.30
N GLN A 91 11.29 0.57 5.60
CA GLN A 91 12.74 0.70 5.72
C GLN A 91 13.26 2.04 5.17
N SER A 92 12.57 2.63 4.19
CA SER A 92 12.94 3.94 3.64
C SER A 92 12.55 5.11 4.57
N MET A 93 11.51 4.92 5.41
CA MET A 93 10.93 5.98 6.23
C MET A 93 11.94 6.64 7.20
N PRO A 94 12.79 5.92 7.95
CA PRO A 94 13.77 6.56 8.83
C PRO A 94 14.80 7.41 8.08
N MET A 95 15.16 7.04 6.85
CA MET A 95 16.10 7.82 6.03
C MET A 95 15.45 9.13 5.60
N LEU A 96 14.21 9.07 5.10
CA LEU A 96 13.45 10.26 4.69
C LEU A 96 13.19 11.20 5.87
N LEU A 97 12.87 10.66 7.05
CA LEU A 97 12.70 11.46 8.28
C LEU A 97 13.98 12.20 8.67
N LYS A 98 15.15 11.56 8.56
CA LYS A 98 16.45 12.21 8.81
C LYS A 98 16.71 13.33 7.81
N GLN A 99 16.41 13.12 6.53
CA GLN A 99 16.57 14.13 5.49
C GLN A 99 15.66 15.34 5.74
N ALA A 100 14.38 15.12 6.05
CA ALA A 100 13.45 16.19 6.37
C ALA A 100 13.89 17.01 7.60
N ALA A 101 14.37 16.34 8.65
CA ALA A 101 14.89 17.01 9.84
C ALA A 101 16.11 17.90 9.50
N GLN A 102 17.05 17.40 8.68
CA GLN A 102 18.25 18.15 8.30
C GLN A 102 17.93 19.38 7.43
N SER A 103 16.98 19.27 6.49
CA SER A 103 16.55 20.40 5.66
C SER A 103 15.88 21.52 6.49
N SER A 104 15.15 21.16 7.54
CA SER A 104 14.54 22.14 8.45
C SER A 104 15.58 22.92 9.27
N THR A 105 16.71 22.28 9.62
CA THR A 105 17.80 22.93 10.37
C THR A 105 18.73 23.80 9.52
N ALA A 106 18.79 23.60 8.20
CA ALA A 106 19.61 24.42 7.31
C ALA A 106 18.93 25.73 6.87
N SER A 107 17.63 25.88 7.18
CA SER A 107 16.79 27.02 6.80
C SER A 107 16.57 28.04 7.94
N ALA A 108 17.15 27.79 9.11
CA ALA A 108 17.05 28.59 10.33
C ALA A 108 18.42 29.19 10.69
#